data_AF-A0A935IH67-F1
#
_entry.id   AF-A0A935IH67-F1
#
_cell.length_a   1.000
_cell.length_b   1.000
_cell.length_c   1.000
_cell.angle_alpha   90.00
_cell.angle_beta   90.00
_cell.angle_gamma   90.00
#
_symmetry.space_group_name_H-M   'P 1'
#
loop_
_entity.id
_entity.type
_entity.pdbx_description
1 polymer ?
#
loop_
_entity_poly.entity_id
_entity_poly.type
_entity_poly.pdbx_seq_one_letter_code
_entity_poly.pdbx_strand_id
1 'polypeptide(L)'
;MTDPEVAKATRKASGRGRPPKDSADRGDLVAQQARAAAERADKLALENAVRRGELREAKDVAREFALHVGAARAKLLSIPVKYAPRIATSQDVAEAERMLREAINEALRELVG
;
A
#
# COMPACT_ATOMS: atom_id res chain seq x y z
N MET A 1 -32.11 57.46 -39.25
CA MET A 1 -32.18 58.32 -38.06
C MET A 1 -31.49 57.58 -36.93
N THR A 2 -30.22 57.97 -36.66
CA THR A 2 -29.42 57.88 -35.41
C THR A 2 -29.30 56.52 -34.68
N ASP A 3 -28.16 55.97 -34.25
CA ASP A 3 -26.69 56.18 -34.34
C ASP A 3 -26.02 55.01 -33.53
N PRO A 4 -24.69 54.88 -33.32
CA PRO A 4 -23.92 53.62 -33.26
C PRO A 4 -23.30 53.33 -31.86
N GLU A 5 -22.19 52.57 -31.79
CA GLU A 5 -21.32 52.18 -30.63
C GLU A 5 -21.60 50.81 -29.98
N VAL A 6 -20.85 49.74 -30.29
CA VAL A 6 -19.47 49.40 -29.88
C VAL A 6 -19.34 48.95 -28.41
N ALA A 7 -19.01 47.66 -28.27
CA ALA A 7 -18.25 46.99 -27.21
C ALA A 7 -18.63 47.21 -25.72
N LYS A 8 -19.19 46.17 -25.09
CA LYS A 8 -19.04 45.96 -23.64
C LYS A 8 -18.20 44.73 -23.33
N ALA A 9 -16.97 45.05 -22.96
CA ALA A 9 -15.90 44.22 -22.42
C ALA A 9 -16.35 43.18 -21.38
N THR A 10 -16.09 41.90 -21.67
CA THR A 10 -15.93 40.86 -20.66
C THR A 10 -14.61 41.09 -19.93
N ARG A 11 -14.68 41.72 -18.75
CA ARG A 11 -13.52 41.95 -17.88
C ARG A 11 -13.07 40.61 -17.27
N LYS A 12 -11.94 40.12 -17.76
CA LYS A 12 -11.16 39.00 -17.21
C LYS A 12 -10.75 39.33 -15.77
N ALA A 13 -11.27 38.59 -14.78
CA ALA A 13 -10.81 38.65 -13.40
C ALA A 13 -9.39 38.06 -13.30
N SER A 14 -8.40 38.88 -13.59
CA SER A 14 -6.99 38.59 -13.33
C SER A 14 -6.72 38.81 -11.84
N GLY A 15 -7.02 37.81 -11.01
CA GLY A 15 -6.52 37.73 -9.63
C GLY A 15 -5.01 37.53 -9.64
N ARG A 16 -4.25 38.60 -9.90
CA ARG A 16 -2.81 38.64 -9.66
C ARG A 16 -2.61 39.13 -8.23
N GLY A 17 -2.22 38.22 -7.33
CA GLY A 17 -1.77 38.57 -5.99
C GLY A 17 -0.72 39.68 -6.05
N ARG A 18 -0.79 40.62 -5.11
CA ARG A 18 0.11 41.77 -5.04
C ARG A 18 1.56 41.28 -4.96
N PRO A 19 2.47 41.77 -5.82
CA PRO A 19 3.87 41.40 -5.70
C PRO A 19 4.41 41.87 -4.34
N PRO A 20 5.22 41.05 -3.67
CA PRO A 20 5.83 41.36 -2.37
C PRO A 20 6.57 42.70 -2.45
N LYS A 21 6.30 43.56 -1.47
CA LYS A 21 6.62 45.00 -1.57
C LYS A 21 8.10 45.31 -1.26
N ASP A 22 8.77 44.44 -0.49
CA ASP A 22 10.14 44.63 0.00
C ASP A 22 11.05 43.41 -0.27
N SER A 23 12.37 43.58 -0.18
CA SER A 23 13.36 42.50 -0.37
C SER A 23 13.23 41.38 0.68
N ALA A 24 12.87 41.73 1.91
CA ALA A 24 12.62 40.78 2.99
C ALA A 24 11.43 39.87 2.67
N ASP A 25 10.32 40.46 2.21
CA ASP A 25 9.09 39.75 1.85
C ASP A 25 9.30 38.79 0.65
N ARG A 26 10.18 39.18 -0.29
CA ARG A 26 10.65 38.28 -1.37
C ARG A 26 11.53 37.14 -0.85
N GLY A 27 12.44 37.42 0.08
CA GLY A 27 13.31 36.41 0.70
C GLY A 27 12.50 35.34 1.45
N ASP A 28 11.49 35.77 2.20
CA ASP A 28 10.59 34.89 2.94
C ASP A 28 9.75 34.00 2.01
N LEU A 29 9.24 34.56 0.90
CA LEU A 29 8.53 33.78 -0.12
C LEU A 29 9.42 32.74 -0.79
N VAL A 30 10.67 33.10 -1.12
CA VAL A 30 11.64 32.15 -1.68
C VAL A 30 11.97 31.04 -0.67
N ALA A 31 12.16 31.39 0.60
CA ALA A 31 12.43 30.41 1.65
C ALA A 31 11.24 29.44 1.84
N GLN A 32 10.00 29.94 1.83
CA GLN A 32 8.80 29.10 1.90
C GLN A 32 8.66 28.20 0.68
N GLN A 33 8.93 28.71 -0.53
CA GLN A 33 8.92 27.92 -1.76
C GLN A 33 9.99 26.82 -1.74
N ALA A 34 11.19 27.12 -1.24
CA ALA A 34 12.27 26.16 -1.11
C ALA A 34 11.90 25.02 -0.14
N ARG A 35 11.29 25.33 1.01
CA ARG A 35 10.78 24.32 1.96
C ARG A 35 9.70 23.45 1.34
N ALA A 36 8.70 24.05 0.69
CA ALA A 36 7.64 23.31 0.02
C ALA A 36 8.17 22.44 -1.14
N ALA A 37 9.21 22.89 -1.85
CA ALA A 37 9.86 22.10 -2.90
C ALA A 37 10.62 20.91 -2.32
N ALA A 38 11.31 21.08 -1.19
CA ALA A 38 11.97 19.99 -0.48
C ALA A 38 10.96 18.93 0.00
N GLU A 39 9.86 19.33 0.64
CA GLU A 39 8.82 18.41 1.09
C GLU A 39 8.18 17.61 -0.08
N ARG A 40 8.00 18.26 -1.24
CA ARG A 40 7.51 17.59 -2.46
C ARG A 40 8.53 16.60 -3.01
N ALA A 41 9.82 16.95 -2.99
CA ALA A 41 10.88 16.06 -3.43
C ALA A 41 10.96 14.80 -2.54
N ASP A 42 10.86 14.98 -1.22
CA ASP A 42 10.84 13.87 -0.26
C ASP A 42 9.63 12.96 -0.48
N LYS A 43 8.44 13.54 -0.65
CA LYS A 43 7.23 12.77 -0.98
C LYS A 43 7.43 11.95 -2.25
N LEU A 44 7.95 12.56 -3.31
CA LEU A 44 8.20 11.87 -4.58
C LEU A 44 9.25 10.77 -4.44
N ALA A 45 10.29 10.99 -3.62
CA ALA A 45 11.30 9.99 -3.34
C ALA A 45 10.71 8.76 -2.63
N LEU A 46 9.84 8.97 -1.64
CA LEU A 46 9.11 7.89 -0.95
C LEU A 46 8.18 7.13 -1.90
N GLU A 47 7.40 7.84 -2.73
CA GLU A 47 6.54 7.21 -3.74
C GLU A 47 7.34 6.37 -4.74
N ASN A 48 8.50 6.86 -5.17
CA ASN A 48 9.39 6.13 -6.07
C ASN A 48 9.98 4.89 -5.39
N ALA A 49 10.39 4.97 -4.13
CA ALA A 49 10.90 3.83 -3.37
C ALA A 49 9.82 2.73 -3.20
N VAL A 50 8.56 3.11 -2.97
CA VAL A 50 7.42 2.16 -2.97
C VAL A 50 7.27 1.50 -4.34
N ARG A 51 7.27 2.29 -5.43
CA ARG A 51 7.13 1.77 -6.81
C ARG A 51 8.28 0.84 -7.21
N ARG A 52 9.51 1.13 -6.78
CA ARG A 52 10.69 0.27 -7.03
C ARG A 52 10.70 -1.02 -6.20
N GLY A 53 9.87 -1.10 -5.16
CA GLY A 53 9.83 -2.28 -4.29
C GLY A 53 10.71 -2.19 -3.05
N GLU A 54 11.37 -1.06 -2.82
CA GLU A 54 12.25 -0.84 -1.66
C GLU A 54 11.44 -0.59 -0.37
N LEU A 55 10.24 -0.01 -0.51
CA LEU A 55 9.33 0.25 0.60
C LEU A 55 7.99 -0.47 0.38
N ARG A 56 7.43 -0.96 1.49
CA ARG A 56 6.08 -1.53 1.56
C ARG A 56 5.38 -0.96 2.78
N GLU A 57 4.09 -0.72 2.62
CA GLU A 57 3.24 -0.33 3.74
C GLU A 57 3.17 -1.46 4.77
N ALA A 58 3.46 -1.16 6.03
CA ALA A 58 3.50 -2.17 7.10
C ALA A 58 2.16 -2.93 7.24
N LYS A 59 1.04 -2.24 7.00
CA LYS A 59 -0.30 -2.84 6.98
C LYS A 59 -0.46 -3.92 5.92
N ASP A 60 0.19 -3.77 4.77
CA ASP A 60 0.10 -4.73 3.68
C ASP A 60 0.92 -5.97 4.03
N VAL A 61 2.14 -5.79 4.53
CA VAL A 61 2.99 -6.89 5.03
C VAL A 61 2.28 -7.68 6.13
N ALA A 62 1.70 -6.98 7.11
CA ALA A 62 0.97 -7.62 8.21
C ALA A 62 -0.25 -8.40 7.72
N ARG A 63 -0.99 -7.86 6.74
CA ARG A 63 -2.15 -8.54 6.14
C ARG A 63 -1.73 -9.81 5.40
N GLU A 64 -0.74 -9.73 4.50
CA GLU A 64 -0.28 -10.91 3.76
C GLU A 64 0.24 -12.00 4.72
N PHE A 65 1.02 -11.60 5.73
CA PHE A 65 1.49 -12.53 6.75
C PHE A 65 0.34 -13.19 7.53
N ALA A 66 -0.67 -12.41 7.93
CA ALA A 66 -1.85 -12.93 8.62
C ALA A 66 -2.65 -13.92 7.74
N LEU A 67 -2.71 -13.70 6.42
CA LEU A 67 -3.34 -14.63 5.49
C LEU A 67 -2.61 -15.98 5.45
N HIS A 68 -1.29 -15.97 5.25
CA HIS A 68 -0.48 -17.19 5.20
C HIS A 68 -0.54 -17.98 6.52
N VAL A 69 -0.34 -17.29 7.66
CA VAL A 69 -0.41 -17.92 8.99
C VAL A 69 -1.82 -18.43 9.28
N GLY A 70 -2.85 -17.67 8.90
CA GLY A 70 -4.25 -18.07 9.06
C GLY A 70 -4.58 -19.34 8.28
N ALA A 71 -4.13 -19.44 7.03
CA ALA A 71 -4.32 -20.61 6.17
C ALA A 71 -3.60 -21.85 6.74
N ALA A 72 -2.33 -21.71 7.14
CA ALA A 72 -1.58 -22.78 7.79
C ALA A 72 -2.28 -23.28 9.06
N ARG A 73 -2.73 -22.36 9.92
CA ARG A 73 -3.46 -22.68 11.15
C ARG A 73 -4.75 -23.44 10.86
N ALA A 74 -5.53 -23.00 9.88
CA ALA A 74 -6.77 -23.67 9.49
C ALA A 74 -6.51 -25.11 9.04
N LYS A 75 -5.48 -25.33 8.22
CA LYS A 75 -5.10 -26.68 7.78
C LYS A 75 -4.66 -27.56 8.94
N LEU A 76 -3.78 -27.09 9.82
CA LEU A 76 -3.32 -27.82 11.00
C LEU A 76 -4.48 -28.25 11.90
N LEU A 77 -5.41 -27.34 12.20
CA LEU A 77 -6.57 -27.64 13.04
C LEU A 77 -7.56 -28.61 12.36
N SER A 78 -7.53 -28.71 11.03
CA SER A 78 -8.35 -29.67 10.30
C SER A 78 -7.80 -31.10 10.31
N ILE A 79 -6.52 -31.29 10.68
CA ILE A 79 -5.85 -32.60 10.62
C ILE A 79 -6.57 -33.66 11.48
N PRO A 80 -6.89 -33.43 12.77
CA PRO A 80 -7.50 -34.47 13.59
C PRO A 80 -8.82 -34.98 13.03
N VAL A 81 -9.70 -34.08 12.58
CA VAL A 81 -11.02 -34.43 12.02
C VAL A 81 -10.87 -35.20 10.70
N LYS A 82 -9.93 -34.80 9.83
CA LYS A 82 -9.74 -35.42 8.51
C LYS A 82 -9.00 -36.75 8.56
N TYR A 83 -7.99 -36.86 9.42
CA TYR A 83 -7.05 -37.98 9.40
C TYR A 83 -7.32 -39.03 10.47
N ALA A 84 -8.03 -38.71 11.57
CA ALA A 84 -8.32 -39.69 12.60
C ALA A 84 -9.02 -40.96 12.07
N PRO A 85 -10.04 -40.89 11.19
CA PRO A 85 -10.66 -42.10 10.64
C PRO A 85 -9.70 -42.93 9.78
N ARG A 86 -8.82 -42.28 9.02
CA ARG A 86 -7.84 -42.93 8.13
C ARG A 86 -6.73 -43.61 8.93
N ILE A 87 -6.28 -42.96 10.01
CA ILE A 87 -5.30 -43.51 10.95
C ILE A 87 -5.90 -44.68 11.74
N ALA A 88 -7.18 -44.59 12.13
CA ALA A 88 -7.85 -45.70 12.82
C ALA A 88 -7.90 -47.00 11.99
N THR A 89 -7.82 -46.88 10.66
CA THR A 89 -7.83 -48.00 9.71
C THR A 89 -6.46 -48.32 9.09
N SER A 90 -5.38 -47.62 9.51
CA SER A 90 -4.04 -47.85 8.94
C SER A 90 -3.51 -49.23 9.32
N GLN A 91 -2.77 -49.88 8.42
CA GLN A 91 -2.26 -51.24 8.63
C GLN A 91 -1.03 -51.26 9.55
N ASP A 92 -0.25 -50.18 9.55
CA ASP A 92 0.93 -50.04 10.37
C ASP A 92 1.20 -48.59 10.78
N VAL A 93 2.12 -48.42 11.74
CA VAL A 93 2.55 -47.12 12.26
C VAL A 93 3.19 -46.25 11.16
N ALA A 94 3.90 -46.87 10.20
CA ALA A 94 4.59 -46.13 9.15
C ALA A 94 3.59 -45.47 8.19
N GLU A 95 2.46 -46.11 7.91
CA GLU A 95 1.37 -45.56 7.12
C GLU A 95 0.72 -44.36 7.81
N ALA A 96 0.40 -44.49 9.11
CA ALA A 96 -0.12 -43.38 9.89
C ALA A 96 0.86 -42.19 9.93
N GLU A 97 2.16 -42.46 10.11
CA GLU A 97 3.18 -41.40 10.10
C GLU A 97 3.27 -40.71 8.73
N ARG A 98 3.26 -41.46 7.62
CA ARG A 98 3.26 -40.88 6.27
C ARG A 98 2.09 -39.94 6.08
N MET A 99 0.88 -40.36 6.43
CA MET A 99 -0.33 -39.54 6.33
C MET A 99 -0.22 -38.24 7.14
N LEU A 100 0.24 -38.32 8.40
CA LEU A 100 0.41 -37.14 9.26
C LEU A 100 1.48 -36.20 8.71
N ARG A 101 2.60 -36.74 8.23
CA ARG A 101 3.70 -35.95 7.68
C ARG A 101 3.28 -35.22 6.41
N GLU A 102 2.54 -35.88 5.52
CA GLU A 102 1.95 -35.25 4.34
C GLU A 102 0.99 -34.11 4.72
N ALA A 103 0.11 -34.34 5.69
CA ALA A 103 -0.84 -33.34 6.17
C ALA A 103 -0.16 -32.10 6.77
N ILE A 104 0.88 -32.31 7.59
CA ILE A 104 1.67 -31.25 8.19
C ILE A 104 2.41 -30.47 7.10
N ASN A 105 3.05 -31.15 6.15
CA ASN A 105 3.74 -30.50 5.03
C ASN A 105 2.78 -29.71 4.13
N GLU A 106 1.54 -30.16 3.96
CA GLU A 106 0.50 -29.40 3.27
C GLU A 106 0.13 -28.10 3.99
N ALA A 107 0.12 -28.12 5.33
CA ALA A 107 -0.12 -26.91 6.12
C ALA A 107 1.09 -25.97 6.11
N LEU A 108 2.31 -26.50 6.20
CA LEU A 108 3.53 -25.70 6.16
C LEU A 108 3.77 -25.04 4.81
N ARG A 109 3.27 -25.62 3.71
CA ARG A 109 3.31 -24.99 2.38
C ARG A 109 2.57 -23.66 2.32
N GLU A 110 1.59 -23.41 3.18
CA GLU A 110 0.91 -22.11 3.23
C GLU A 110 1.82 -20.98 3.75
N LEU A 111 2.90 -21.32 4.47
CA LEU A 111 3.87 -20.37 5.01
C LEU A 111 4.98 -20.02 4.01
N VAL A 112 5.09 -20.80 2.93
CA VAL A 112 6.05 -20.57 1.86
C VAL A 112 5.26 -19.96 0.70
N GLY A 113 5.26 -18.62 0.65
CA GLY A 113 4.63 -17.86 -0.44
C GLY A 113 5.21 -18.19 -1.81
#